data_AF-A0A535FM81-F1
#
_entry.id   AF-A0A535FM81-F1
#
_cell.length_a   1.000
_cell.length_b   1.000
_cell.length_c   1.000
_cell.angle_alpha   90.00
_cell.angle_beta   90.00
_cell.angle_gamma   90.00
#
_symmetry.space_group_name_H-M   'P 1'
#
loop_
_entity.id
_entity.type
_entity.pdbx_description
1 polymer ?
#
loop_
_entity_poly.entity_id
_entity_poly.type
_entity_poly.pdbx_seq_one_letter_code
_entity_poly.pdbx_strand_id
1 'polypeptide(L)' 'MVSIGSDDKKVYAIDTKTGHQIWAFQTHDFVRFSPTAESGVL' A
#
# COMPACT_ATOMS: atom_id res chain seq x y z
N MET A 1 -1.82 -7.60 5.00
CA MET A 1 -2.15 -6.39 4.22
C MET A 1 -1.16 -6.28 3.07
N VAL A 2 -1.56 -5.71 1.94
CA VAL A 2 -0.66 -5.41 0.82
C VAL A 2 -0.56 -3.90 0.68
N SER A 3 0.66 -3.39 0.51
CA SER A 3 0.93 -1.97 0.27
C SER A 3 1.18 -1.74 -1.21
N ILE A 4 0.46 -0.77 -1.80
CA ILE A 4 0.51 -0.47 -3.24
C ILE A 4 0.86 1.01 -3.41
N GLY A 5 1.95 1.28 -4.13
CA GLY A 5 2.27 2.61 -4.62
C GLY A 5 1.50 2.93 -5.90
N SER A 6 1.06 4.16 -6.04
CA SER A 6 0.28 4.62 -7.19
C SER A 6 0.85 5.92 -7.76
N ASP A 7 0.63 6.15 -9.06
CA ASP A 7 1.11 7.33 -9.79
C ASP A 7 0.40 8.63 -9.35
N ASP A 8 -0.66 8.53 -8.54
CA ASP A 8 -1.31 9.65 -7.86
C ASP A 8 -0.53 10.15 -6.63
N LYS A 9 0.72 9.68 -6.47
CA LYS A 9 1.61 10.01 -5.35
C LYS A 9 1.02 9.56 -4.01
N LYS A 10 0.34 8.41 -3.98
CA LYS A 10 -0.17 7.82 -2.74
C LYS A 10 0.29 6.39 -2.57
N VAL A 11 0.36 5.98 -1.31
CA VAL A 11 0.49 4.59 -0.90
C VAL A 11 -0.81 4.17 -0.24
N TYR A 12 -1.32 3.02 -0.65
CA TYR A 12 -2.54 2.42 -0.11
C TYR A 12 -2.19 1.11 0.58
N ALA A 13 -2.76 0.86 1.76
CA ALA A 13 -2.79 -0.48 2.32
C ALA A 13 -4.16 -1.09 2.15
N ILE A 14 -4.18 -2.28 1.56
CA ILE A 14 -5.39 -3.05 1.31
C ILE A 14 -5.37 -4.31 2.18
N ASP A 15 -6.51 -4.60 2.80
CA ASP A 15 -6.73 -5.87 3.47
C ASP A 15 -6.84 -6.98 2.41
N THR A 16 -5.97 -7.98 2.48
CA THR A 16 -5.88 -9.02 1.45
C THR A 16 -7.01 -10.05 1.53
N LYS A 17 -7.81 -10.05 2.60
CA LYS A 17 -8.95 -10.97 2.77
C LYS A 17 -10.26 -10.37 2.25
N THR A 18 -10.43 -9.06 2.42
CA THR A 18 -11.66 -8.33 2.09
C THR A 18 -11.53 -7.40 0.89
N GLY A 19 -10.31 -7.03 0.51
CA GLY A 19 -10.04 -6.04 -0.55
C GLY A 19 -10.30 -4.60 -0.10
N HIS A 20 -10.64 -4.37 1.17
CA HIS A 20 -10.93 -3.03 1.68
C HIS A 20 -9.66 -2.22 1.93
N GLN A 21 -9.71 -0.93 1.62
CA GLN A 21 -8.66 0.00 2.00
C GLN A 21 -8.62 0.17 3.52
N ILE A 22 -7.45 -0.08 4.11
CA ILE A 22 -7.16 0.10 5.53
C ILE A 22 -6.71 1.54 5.80
N TRP A 23 -5.76 2.04 4.99
CA TRP A 23 -5.25 3.40 5.09
C TRP A 23 -4.70 3.89 3.74
N ALA A 24 -4.54 5.21 3.63
CA ALA A 24 -3.88 5.88 2.50
C ALA A 24 -2.91 6.96 3.02
N PHE A 25 -1.74 7.06 2.39
CA PHE A 25 -0.72 8.05 2.72
C PHE A 25 -0.27 8.82 1.48
N GLN A 26 -0.22 10.16 1.57
CA GLN A 26 0.23 11.02 0.49
C GLN A 26 1.76 11.12 0.50
N THR A 27 2.40 10.71 -0.61
CA THR A 27 3.83 10.90 -0.83
C THR A 27 4.10 12.21 -1.55
N HIS A 28 5.33 12.70 -1.41
CA HIS A 28 5.76 13.96 -2.03
C HIS A 28 6.01 13.80 -3.54
N ASP A 29 6.36 12.59 -3.97
CA ASP A 29 6.66 12.25 -5.36
C ASP A 29 6.10 10.87 -5.75
N PHE A 30 6.17 10.51 -7.03
CA PHE A 30 5.66 9.26 -7.59
C PHE A 30 6.24 8.04 -6.89
N VAL A 31 5.37 7.11 -6.50
CA VAL A 31 5.80 5.87 -5.83
C VAL A 31 6.02 4.79 -6.88
N ARG A 32 7.22 4.73 -7.46
CA ARG A 32 7.66 3.63 -8.32
C ARG A 32 8.38 2.56 -7.51
N PHE A 33 7.65 1.76 -6.73
CA PHE A 33 8.22 0.58 -6.06
C PHE A 33 7.30 -0.62 -6.16
N SER A 34 7.90 -1.80 -6.37
CA SER A 34 7.23 -3.09 -6.37
C SER A 34 6.59 -3.33 -4.99
N PRO A 35 5.36 -3.89 -4.93
CA PRO A 35 4.71 -4.15 -3.66
C PRO A 35 5.50 -5.19 -2.86
N THR A 36 6.04 -4.80 -1.72
CA THR A 36 6.53 -5.74 -0.70
C THR A 36 5.35 -6.15 0.18
N ALA A 37 5.02 -7.44 0.15
CA ALA A 37 4.12 -8.03 1.13
C ALA A 37 4.95 -8.50 2.32
N GLU A 38 4.83 -7.82 3.46
CA GLU A 38 5.38 -8.31 4.72
C GLU A 38 4.32 -9.19 5.39
N SER A 39 4.61 -10.49 5.56
CA SER A 39 3.81 -11.33 6.45
C SER A 39 4.19 -10.98 7.88
N GLY A 40 3.50 -10.02 8.48
CA GLY A 40 3.67 -9.69 9.88
C GLY A 40 3.40 -10.92 10.75
N VAL A 41 4.46 -11.55 11.25
CA VAL A 41 4.41 -12.31 12.50
C VAL A 41 4.84 -11.33 13.58
N LEU A 42 3.86 -10.84 14.32
CA LEU A 42 4.02 -10.27 15.67
C LEU A 42 3.03 -11.00 16.58
#